data_AF-X1KPX5-F1
#
_entry.id   AF-X1KPX5-F1
#
_cell.length_a   1.000
_cell.length_b   1.000
_cell.length_c   1.000
_cell.angle_alpha   90.00
_cell.angle_beta   90.00
_cell.angle_gamma   90.00
#
_symmetry.space_group_name_H-M   'P 1'
#
loop_
_entity.id
_entity.type
_entity.pdbx_description
1 polymer ?
#
loop_
_entity_poly.entity_id
_entity_poly.type
_entity_poly.pdbx_seq_one_letter_code
_entity_poly.pdbx_strand_id
1 'polypeptide(L)'
;SQEGIMILPIEAPVGTPLADYLGDVIFDLDVTPNRPDCLCVIGVAREIAALTGQSLHLPEIDYEEAASPIDQQISVEITAPDLCPRYCASLITGVKVAESSGWLQQRLLKCGMRPINNVVDITNYVMLEYGQPLHAFDYHRIRGRRIIVRRATDGEAIVTLDGVERVLSGDMLVIADKDGAVAIA
;
A
#
# COMPACT_ATOMS: atom_id res chain seq x y z
N SER A 1 14.14 -16.32 10.13
CA SER A 1 14.62 -16.63 11.48
C SER A 1 13.50 -17.30 12.23
N GLN A 2 13.68 -18.56 12.64
CA GLN A 2 12.75 -19.32 13.47
C GLN A 2 13.20 -19.21 14.93
N GLU A 3 12.86 -18.13 15.61
CA GLU A 3 13.03 -18.05 17.06
C GLU A 3 11.69 -17.68 17.70
N GLY A 4 11.17 -18.61 18.51
CA GLY A 4 9.97 -18.40 19.32
C GLY A 4 8.84 -19.40 19.05
N ILE A 5 7.97 -19.53 20.05
CA ILE A 5 6.66 -20.17 19.93
C ILE A 5 5.60 -19.11 19.60
N MET A 6 4.56 -19.48 18.87
CA MET A 6 3.41 -18.60 18.64
C MET A 6 2.69 -18.38 19.97
N ILE A 7 2.64 -17.12 20.43
CA ILE A 7 1.90 -16.73 21.63
C ILE A 7 0.48 -16.35 21.20
N LEU A 8 -0.51 -17.14 21.61
CA LEU A 8 -1.92 -16.84 21.35
C LEU A 8 -2.48 -15.88 22.41
N PRO A 9 -3.52 -15.09 22.09
CA PRO A 9 -4.26 -14.30 23.06
C PRO A 9 -4.78 -15.18 24.21
N ILE A 10 -4.92 -14.60 25.41
CA ILE A 10 -5.40 -15.34 26.58
C ILE A 10 -6.86 -15.81 26.43
N GLU A 11 -7.60 -15.18 25.53
CA GLU A 11 -8.99 -15.49 25.17
C GLU A 11 -9.09 -16.64 24.16
N ALA A 12 -7.97 -17.19 23.66
CA ALA A 12 -7.99 -18.29 22.71
C ALA A 12 -8.63 -19.55 23.35
N PRO A 13 -9.60 -20.21 22.66
CA PRO A 13 -10.35 -21.31 23.24
C PRO A 13 -9.46 -22.55 23.43
N VAL A 14 -9.31 -22.99 24.68
CA VAL A 14 -8.51 -24.18 25.04
C VAL A 14 -9.23 -25.45 24.57
N GLY A 15 -8.48 -26.33 23.89
CA GLY A 15 -8.99 -27.61 23.38
C GLY A 15 -9.52 -27.56 21.95
N THR A 16 -9.67 -26.37 21.36
CA THR A 16 -10.00 -26.22 19.93
C THR A 16 -8.77 -26.54 19.09
N PRO A 17 -8.87 -27.40 18.05
CA PRO A 17 -7.79 -27.60 17.09
C PRO A 17 -7.33 -26.26 16.50
N LEU A 18 -6.02 -26.04 16.41
CA LEU A 18 -5.48 -24.77 15.91
C LEU A 18 -5.96 -24.46 14.48
N ALA A 19 -6.16 -25.50 13.65
CA ALA A 19 -6.71 -25.36 12.31
C ALA A 19 -8.14 -24.81 12.30
N ASP A 20 -8.95 -25.12 13.31
CA ASP A 20 -10.31 -24.60 13.41
C ASP A 20 -10.34 -23.18 13.97
N TYR A 21 -9.30 -22.79 14.74
CA TYR A 21 -9.18 -21.47 15.33
C TYR A 21 -8.52 -20.44 14.40
N LEU A 22 -7.44 -20.80 13.71
CA LEU A 22 -6.65 -19.90 12.85
C LEU A 22 -6.65 -20.31 11.37
N GLY A 23 -7.10 -21.52 11.04
CA GLY A 23 -7.10 -22.01 9.67
C GLY A 23 -8.08 -21.22 8.81
N ASP A 24 -7.78 -21.23 7.52
CA ASP A 24 -8.52 -20.48 6.50
C ASP A 24 -8.35 -21.15 5.15
N VAL A 25 -9.26 -20.87 4.23
CA VAL A 25 -9.17 -21.33 2.84
C VAL A 25 -8.65 -20.20 1.99
N ILE A 26 -7.47 -20.39 1.41
CA ILE A 26 -6.85 -19.43 0.50
C ILE A 26 -7.11 -19.87 -0.92
N PHE A 27 -7.83 -19.04 -1.67
CA PHE A 27 -8.00 -19.20 -3.11
C PHE A 27 -6.86 -18.52 -3.83
N ASP A 28 -6.09 -19.33 -4.58
CA ASP A 28 -5.11 -18.83 -5.54
C ASP A 28 -5.79 -18.72 -6.90
N LEU A 29 -5.86 -17.50 -7.45
CA LEU A 29 -6.65 -17.17 -8.63
C LEU A 29 -5.73 -16.81 -9.80
N ASP A 30 -5.88 -17.53 -10.92
CA ASP A 30 -5.26 -17.13 -12.18
C ASP A 30 -6.17 -16.12 -12.90
N VAL A 31 -5.85 -14.84 -12.73
CA VAL A 31 -6.64 -13.72 -13.26
C VAL A 31 -6.14 -13.32 -14.65
N THR A 32 -7.00 -13.48 -15.65
CA THR A 32 -6.69 -13.09 -17.03
C THR A 32 -6.57 -11.57 -17.20
N PRO A 33 -5.76 -11.05 -18.15
CA PRO A 33 -5.48 -9.61 -18.30
C PRO A 33 -6.70 -8.70 -18.49
N ASN A 34 -7.82 -9.23 -18.98
CA ASN A 34 -9.07 -8.49 -19.17
C ASN A 34 -9.92 -8.33 -17.89
N ARG A 35 -9.48 -8.87 -16.75
CA ARG A 35 -10.17 -8.77 -15.44
C ARG A 35 -9.29 -8.13 -14.36
N PRO A 36 -8.70 -6.94 -14.60
CA PRO A 36 -7.87 -6.27 -13.59
C PRO A 36 -8.67 -5.90 -12.34
N ASP A 37 -9.99 -5.79 -12.46
CA ASP A 37 -10.91 -5.60 -11.34
C ASP A 37 -10.81 -6.75 -10.32
N CYS A 38 -10.48 -7.97 -10.72
CA CYS A 38 -10.35 -9.12 -9.83
C CYS A 38 -8.96 -9.26 -9.18
N LEU A 39 -8.07 -8.26 -9.31
CA LEU A 39 -6.77 -8.24 -8.65
C LEU A 39 -6.82 -7.72 -7.20
N CYS A 40 -8.02 -7.55 -6.65
CA CYS A 40 -8.23 -7.13 -5.27
C CYS A 40 -9.44 -7.80 -4.62
N VAL A 41 -9.48 -7.79 -3.29
CA VAL A 41 -10.54 -8.43 -2.49
C VAL A 41 -11.91 -7.83 -2.79
N ILE A 42 -12.03 -6.50 -2.87
CA ILE A 42 -13.31 -5.84 -3.17
C ILE A 42 -13.81 -6.20 -4.56
N GLY A 43 -12.92 -6.34 -5.54
CA GLY A 43 -13.29 -6.73 -6.90
C GLY A 43 -13.80 -8.16 -6.99
N VAL A 44 -13.10 -9.10 -6.36
CA VAL A 44 -13.56 -10.50 -6.24
C VAL A 44 -14.89 -10.58 -5.49
N ALA A 45 -15.02 -9.85 -4.38
CA ALA A 45 -16.27 -9.80 -3.61
C ALA A 45 -17.43 -9.22 -4.43
N ARG A 46 -17.17 -8.22 -5.28
CA ARG A 46 -18.16 -7.65 -6.20
C ARG A 46 -18.62 -8.67 -7.24
N GLU A 47 -17.71 -9.46 -7.80
CA GLU A 47 -18.06 -10.55 -8.73
C GLU A 47 -18.93 -11.60 -8.04
N ILE A 48 -18.54 -12.04 -6.83
CA ILE A 48 -19.31 -13.01 -6.04
C ILE A 48 -20.70 -12.47 -5.71
N ALA A 49 -20.81 -11.20 -5.32
CA ALA A 49 -22.09 -10.55 -5.06
C ALA A 49 -23.01 -10.58 -6.30
N ALA A 50 -22.46 -10.27 -7.47
CA ALA A 50 -23.21 -10.34 -8.73
C ALA A 50 -23.66 -11.77 -9.08
N LEU A 51 -22.81 -12.78 -8.86
CA LEU A 51 -23.12 -14.18 -9.15
C LEU A 51 -24.15 -14.79 -8.19
N THR A 52 -24.13 -14.38 -6.93
CA THR A 52 -24.95 -14.97 -5.85
C THR A 52 -26.20 -14.16 -5.53
N GLY A 53 -26.33 -12.95 -6.07
CA GLY A 53 -27.41 -12.02 -5.75
C GLY A 53 -27.33 -11.43 -4.34
N GLN A 54 -26.18 -11.55 -3.66
CA GLN A 54 -25.94 -11.01 -2.33
C GLN A 54 -25.52 -9.53 -2.38
N SER A 55 -25.59 -8.84 -1.24
CA SER A 55 -25.08 -7.47 -1.13
C SER A 55 -23.57 -7.45 -0.89
N LEU A 56 -22.90 -6.48 -1.53
CA LEU A 56 -21.50 -6.17 -1.25
C LEU A 56 -21.41 -5.20 -0.07
N HIS A 57 -20.63 -5.54 0.94
CA HIS A 57 -20.31 -4.65 2.06
C HIS A 57 -18.90 -4.09 1.89
N LEU A 58 -18.79 -2.77 1.76
CA LEU A 58 -17.51 -2.07 1.67
C LEU A 58 -17.04 -1.64 3.07
N PRO A 59 -15.72 -1.55 3.33
CA PRO A 59 -15.24 -1.03 4.60
C PRO A 59 -15.57 0.46 4.72
N GLU A 60 -15.81 0.92 5.96
CA GLU A 60 -16.05 2.33 6.26
C GLU A 60 -14.76 3.14 6.07
N ILE A 61 -14.88 4.31 5.46
CA ILE A 61 -13.75 5.19 5.11
C ILE A 61 -13.82 6.55 5.80
N ASP A 62 -14.70 6.71 6.77
CA ASP A 62 -14.84 7.95 7.52
C ASP A 62 -13.71 8.07 8.55
N TYR A 63 -13.03 9.21 8.54
CA TYR A 63 -11.99 9.54 9.51
C TYR A 63 -12.05 11.02 9.88
N GLU A 64 -11.58 11.35 11.08
CA GLU A 64 -11.47 12.74 11.50
C GLU A 64 -10.28 13.42 10.81
N GLU A 65 -10.54 14.52 10.13
CA GLU A 65 -9.50 15.33 9.49
C GLU A 65 -8.87 16.32 10.50
N ALA A 66 -7.57 16.52 10.37
CA ALA A 66 -6.89 17.60 11.09
C ALA A 66 -7.33 18.97 10.54
N ALA A 67 -7.30 20.00 11.39
CA ALA A 67 -7.79 21.33 11.03
C ALA A 67 -6.98 22.03 9.93
N SER A 68 -5.72 21.65 9.71
CA SER A 68 -4.84 22.30 8.73
C SER A 68 -4.90 21.59 7.37
N PRO A 69 -5.30 22.30 6.30
CA PRO A 69 -5.31 21.76 4.94
C PRO A 69 -3.92 21.29 4.49
N ILE A 70 -3.88 20.24 3.66
CA ILE A 70 -2.63 19.69 3.13
C ILE A 70 -1.96 20.62 2.11
N ASP A 71 -2.74 21.37 1.32
CA ASP A 71 -2.25 22.25 0.26
C ASP A 71 -1.42 23.44 0.79
N GLN A 72 -1.56 23.77 2.07
CA GLN A 72 -0.72 24.75 2.78
C GLN A 72 0.59 24.15 3.31
N GLN A 73 0.72 22.82 3.30
CA GLN A 73 1.84 22.09 3.91
C GLN A 73 2.75 21.43 2.87
N ILE A 74 2.18 20.93 1.77
CA ILE A 74 2.91 20.31 0.67
C ILE A 74 2.22 20.61 -0.66
N SER A 75 3.03 20.87 -1.68
CA SER A 75 2.55 21.07 -3.04
C SER A 75 2.80 19.82 -3.89
N VAL A 76 1.87 19.52 -4.80
CA VAL A 76 2.02 18.47 -5.81
C VAL A 76 1.86 19.11 -7.17
N GLU A 77 2.79 18.84 -8.07
CA GLU A 77 2.73 19.25 -9.46
C GLU A 77 2.93 18.04 -10.36
N ILE A 78 2.13 17.96 -11.42
CA ILE A 78 2.26 16.94 -12.46
C ILE A 78 2.71 17.63 -13.74
N THR A 79 3.92 17.34 -14.19
CA THR A 79 4.49 17.92 -15.43
C THR A 79 4.48 16.93 -16.60
N ALA A 80 4.14 15.67 -16.35
CA ALA A 80 3.94 14.62 -17.36
C ALA A 80 2.51 14.04 -17.31
N PRO A 81 1.47 14.85 -17.63
CA PRO A 81 0.07 14.44 -17.51
C PRO A 81 -0.34 13.31 -18.48
N ASP A 82 0.46 13.09 -19.53
CA ASP A 82 0.33 11.97 -20.47
C ASP A 82 0.69 10.61 -19.84
N LEU A 83 1.57 10.60 -18.84
CA LEU A 83 1.93 9.39 -18.08
C LEU A 83 1.22 9.28 -16.74
N CYS A 84 0.91 10.42 -16.12
CA CYS A 84 0.23 10.48 -14.83
C CYS A 84 -0.97 11.43 -14.92
N PRO A 85 -2.16 10.95 -15.26
CA PRO A 85 -3.34 11.81 -15.37
C PRO A 85 -3.83 12.30 -14.00
N ARG A 86 -3.41 11.65 -12.91
CA ARG A 86 -3.82 11.98 -11.54
C ARG A 86 -2.77 11.53 -10.53
N TYR A 87 -2.45 12.43 -9.61
CA TYR A 87 -1.67 12.15 -8.41
C TYR A 87 -2.37 12.76 -7.20
N CYS A 88 -2.63 11.97 -6.17
CA CYS A 88 -3.27 12.40 -4.94
C CYS A 88 -2.32 12.15 -3.77
N ALA A 89 -2.37 13.03 -2.77
CA ALA A 89 -1.58 12.89 -1.56
C ALA A 89 -2.45 13.23 -0.34
N SER A 90 -2.21 12.50 0.74
CA SER A 90 -2.74 12.79 2.08
C SER A 90 -1.57 12.88 3.05
N LEU A 91 -1.67 13.74 4.06
CA LEU A 91 -0.65 13.93 5.08
C LEU A 91 -1.19 13.43 6.43
N ILE A 92 -0.54 12.40 6.97
CA ILE A 92 -0.85 11.86 8.29
C ILE A 92 0.32 12.21 9.22
N THR A 93 0.02 12.89 10.33
CA THR A 93 1.02 13.32 11.32
C THR A 93 0.89 12.50 12.60
N GLY A 94 1.94 12.50 13.43
CA GLY A 94 1.93 11.79 14.71
C GLY A 94 1.99 10.26 14.59
N VAL A 95 2.33 9.73 13.41
CA VAL A 95 2.46 8.29 13.19
C VAL A 95 3.67 7.76 13.95
N LYS A 96 3.45 6.78 14.82
CA LYS A 96 4.52 5.98 15.43
C LYS A 96 4.72 4.71 14.62
N VAL A 97 5.89 4.57 14.00
CA VAL A 97 6.25 3.33 13.30
C VAL A 97 6.47 2.22 14.33
N ALA A 98 5.77 1.11 14.14
CA ALA A 98 5.79 -0.05 15.03
C ALA A 98 5.40 -1.32 14.27
N GLU A 99 5.46 -2.47 14.92
CA GLU A 99 4.88 -3.70 14.39
C GLU A 99 3.38 -3.55 14.14
N SER A 100 2.90 -4.16 13.07
CA SER A 100 1.49 -4.19 12.71
C SER A 100 0.67 -4.99 13.72
N SER A 101 -0.63 -4.72 13.81
CA SER A 101 -1.54 -5.56 14.59
C SER A 101 -1.55 -7.00 14.06
N GLY A 102 -1.82 -7.97 14.95
CA GLY A 102 -1.81 -9.39 14.57
C GLY A 102 -2.75 -9.71 13.41
N TRP A 103 -3.94 -9.12 13.36
CA TRP A 103 -4.89 -9.36 12.27
C TRP A 103 -4.35 -8.89 10.90
N LEU A 104 -3.64 -7.76 10.86
CA LEU A 104 -3.09 -7.18 9.63
C LEU A 104 -1.95 -8.06 9.12
N GLN A 105 -1.05 -8.46 10.03
CA GLN A 105 0.03 -9.39 9.71
C GLN A 105 -0.50 -10.71 9.15
N GLN A 106 -1.53 -11.29 9.78
CA GLN A 106 -2.13 -12.56 9.34
C GLN A 106 -2.77 -12.46 7.95
N ARG A 107 -3.49 -11.36 7.65
CA ARG A 107 -4.06 -11.15 6.31
C ARG A 107 -2.98 -11.03 5.24
N LEU A 108 -1.92 -10.27 5.49
CA LEU A 108 -0.80 -10.14 4.55
C LEU A 108 -0.10 -11.48 4.31
N LEU A 109 0.17 -12.25 5.37
CA LEU A 109 0.79 -13.57 5.28
C LEU A 109 -0.05 -14.54 4.44
N LYS A 110 -1.37 -14.54 4.63
CA LYS A 110 -2.32 -15.34 3.84
C LYS A 110 -2.34 -14.99 2.35
N CYS A 111 -2.00 -13.74 2.01
CA CYS A 111 -1.83 -13.27 0.64
C CYS A 111 -0.37 -13.34 0.14
N GLY A 112 0.51 -14.09 0.83
CA GLY A 112 1.90 -14.29 0.40
C GLY A 112 2.84 -13.10 0.64
N MET A 113 2.42 -12.09 1.42
CA MET A 113 3.23 -10.93 1.74
C MET A 113 3.84 -11.03 3.14
N ARG A 114 5.15 -10.74 3.25
CA ARG A 114 5.83 -10.67 4.54
C ARG A 114 5.52 -9.33 5.22
N PRO A 115 4.99 -9.31 6.46
CA PRO A 115 4.84 -8.09 7.24
C PRO A 115 6.18 -7.40 7.52
N ILE A 116 6.16 -6.08 7.63
CA ILE A 116 7.33 -5.22 7.82
C ILE A 116 7.11 -4.26 9.00
N ASN A 117 6.15 -3.35 8.89
CA ASN A 117 5.73 -2.42 9.94
C ASN A 117 4.36 -1.84 9.58
N ASN A 118 3.71 -1.19 10.55
CA ASN A 118 2.36 -0.65 10.41
C ASN A 118 2.15 0.30 9.20
N VAL A 119 3.17 1.03 8.75
CA VAL A 119 3.06 1.95 7.60
C VAL A 119 3.18 1.19 6.27
N VAL A 120 4.16 0.30 6.14
CA VAL A 120 4.35 -0.48 4.90
C VAL A 120 3.24 -1.53 4.73
N ASP A 121 2.82 -2.11 5.85
CA ASP A 121 1.82 -3.17 5.85
C ASP A 121 0.45 -2.62 5.50
N ILE A 122 0.08 -1.41 5.96
CA ILE A 122 -1.21 -0.82 5.60
C ILE A 122 -1.25 -0.43 4.11
N THR A 123 -0.16 0.05 3.51
CA THR A 123 -0.12 0.34 2.07
C THR A 123 -0.27 -0.93 1.24
N ASN A 124 0.36 -2.04 1.65
CA ASN A 124 0.21 -3.34 0.99
C ASN A 124 -1.20 -3.91 1.19
N TYR A 125 -1.77 -3.75 2.39
CA TYR A 125 -3.10 -4.23 2.70
C TYR A 125 -4.18 -3.51 1.88
N VAL A 126 -4.12 -2.18 1.78
CA VAL A 126 -5.05 -1.41 0.95
C VAL A 126 -4.87 -1.73 -0.53
N MET A 127 -3.64 -1.99 -0.99
CA MET A 127 -3.39 -2.47 -2.35
C MET A 127 -4.12 -3.80 -2.61
N LEU A 128 -4.07 -4.76 -1.68
CA LEU A 128 -4.80 -6.02 -1.79
C LEU A 128 -6.32 -5.86 -1.64
N GLU A 129 -6.77 -4.96 -0.76
CA GLU A 129 -8.20 -4.76 -0.46
C GLU A 129 -8.92 -4.02 -1.59
N TYR A 130 -8.35 -2.91 -2.06
CA TYR A 130 -8.94 -2.01 -3.05
C TYR A 130 -8.38 -2.16 -4.47
N GLY A 131 -7.22 -2.78 -4.64
CA GLY A 131 -6.54 -2.83 -5.95
C GLY A 131 -5.82 -1.52 -6.27
N GLN A 132 -5.57 -0.69 -5.27
CA GLN A 132 -4.91 0.60 -5.41
C GLN A 132 -3.52 0.57 -4.76
N PRO A 133 -2.43 0.51 -5.54
CA PRO A 133 -1.09 0.68 -5.00
C PRO A 133 -0.95 2.05 -4.34
N LEU A 134 -0.36 2.05 -3.14
CA LEU A 134 -0.06 3.27 -2.37
C LEU A 134 1.42 3.30 -2.03
N HIS A 135 1.95 4.50 -1.84
CA HIS A 135 3.31 4.71 -1.37
C HIS A 135 3.32 5.75 -0.25
N ALA A 136 4.15 5.53 0.77
CA ALA A 136 4.32 6.44 1.89
C ALA A 136 5.72 7.06 1.84
N PHE A 137 5.77 8.39 1.76
CA PHE A 137 7.00 9.16 1.89
C PHE A 137 7.12 9.72 3.30
N ASP A 138 8.32 9.68 3.88
CA ASP A 138 8.59 10.46 5.09
C ASP A 138 8.52 11.94 4.74
N TYR A 139 7.46 12.60 5.23
CA TYR A 139 7.21 14.02 5.01
C TYR A 139 8.49 14.82 5.23
N HIS A 140 9.20 14.63 6.35
CA HIS A 140 10.37 15.43 6.71
C HIS A 140 11.56 15.28 5.76
N ARG A 141 11.58 14.23 4.94
CA ARG A 141 12.63 13.99 3.96
C ARG A 141 12.33 14.61 2.58
N ILE A 142 11.08 14.98 2.30
CA ILE A 142 10.70 15.65 1.05
C ILE A 142 11.24 17.08 1.02
N ARG A 143 12.21 17.33 0.15
CA ARG A 143 12.90 18.61 0.04
C ARG A 143 12.01 19.67 -0.57
N GLY A 144 11.97 20.84 0.05
CA GLY A 144 11.16 21.97 -0.39
C GLY A 144 9.65 21.80 -0.22
N ARG A 145 9.17 20.72 0.44
CA ARG A 145 7.73 20.45 0.61
C ARG A 145 6.97 20.47 -0.72
N ARG A 146 7.59 19.89 -1.74
CA ARG A 146 7.06 19.83 -3.10
C ARG A 146 7.32 18.46 -3.67
N ILE A 147 6.27 17.88 -4.25
CA ILE A 147 6.32 16.68 -5.07
C ILE A 147 6.14 17.13 -6.53
N ILE A 148 7.01 16.63 -7.40
CA ILE A 148 6.98 16.88 -8.83
C ILE A 148 6.91 15.51 -9.53
N VAL A 149 5.77 15.21 -10.12
CA VAL A 149 5.58 14.01 -10.95
C VAL A 149 6.01 14.36 -12.37
N ARG A 150 7.20 13.88 -12.75
CA ARG A 150 7.85 14.25 -14.01
C ARG A 150 8.52 13.05 -14.65
N ARG A 151 8.92 13.21 -15.91
CA ARG A 151 9.87 12.29 -16.53
C ARG A 151 11.24 12.42 -15.86
N ALA A 152 11.99 11.32 -15.82
CA ALA A 152 13.39 11.34 -15.41
C ALA A 152 14.20 12.21 -16.38
N THR A 153 15.30 12.79 -15.88
CA THR A 153 16.32 13.34 -16.78
C THR A 153 17.13 12.17 -17.35
N ASP A 154 17.53 12.23 -18.62
CA ASP A 154 18.33 11.15 -19.20
C ASP A 154 19.67 11.01 -18.47
N GLY A 155 19.95 9.82 -17.96
CA GLY A 155 21.12 9.57 -17.10
C GLY A 155 20.94 9.94 -15.62
N GLU A 156 19.72 10.32 -15.19
CA GLU A 156 19.43 10.58 -13.77
C GLU A 156 19.68 9.32 -12.94
N ALA A 157 20.43 9.44 -11.86
CA ALA A 157 20.75 8.33 -10.97
C ALA A 157 19.89 8.37 -9.71
N ILE A 158 19.40 7.21 -9.28
CA ILE A 158 18.69 7.04 -8.01
C ILE A 158 19.16 5.77 -7.29
N VAL A 159 19.33 5.85 -5.97
CA VAL A 159 19.52 4.67 -5.13
C VAL A 159 18.15 4.23 -4.61
N THR A 160 17.71 3.04 -5.01
CA THR A 160 16.41 2.49 -4.60
C THR A 160 16.48 1.79 -3.25
N LEU A 161 15.33 1.33 -2.74
CA LEU A 161 15.19 0.74 -1.40
C LEU A 161 16.05 -0.52 -1.16
N ASP A 162 16.45 -1.21 -2.23
CA ASP A 162 17.39 -2.34 -2.20
C ASP A 162 18.87 -1.92 -2.08
N GLY A 163 19.14 -0.61 -2.03
CA GLY A 163 20.49 -0.04 -1.94
C GLY A 163 21.26 -0.03 -3.25
N VAL A 164 20.62 -0.38 -4.37
CA VAL A 164 21.25 -0.45 -5.68
C VAL A 164 21.01 0.85 -6.45
N GLU A 165 22.08 1.42 -6.99
CA GLU A 165 22.02 2.59 -7.86
C GLU A 165 21.49 2.18 -9.25
N ARG A 166 20.55 2.97 -9.77
CA ARG A 166 19.93 2.79 -11.08
C ARG A 166 20.04 4.08 -11.87
N VAL A 167 20.43 3.94 -13.14
CA VAL A 167 20.45 5.03 -14.11
C VAL A 167 19.15 4.99 -14.90
N LEU A 168 18.44 6.12 -14.92
CA LEU A 168 17.11 6.25 -15.50
C LEU A 168 17.20 6.86 -16.90
N SER A 169 16.35 6.37 -17.79
CA SER A 169 16.16 6.95 -19.13
C SER A 169 15.07 8.02 -19.10
N GLY A 170 15.16 8.99 -20.02
CA GLY A 170 14.23 10.15 -20.06
C GLY A 170 12.75 9.83 -20.33
N ASP A 171 12.41 8.58 -20.64
CA ASP A 171 11.04 8.10 -20.81
C ASP A 171 10.41 7.57 -19.51
N MET A 172 11.20 7.28 -18.48
CA MET A 172 10.72 6.80 -17.18
C MET A 172 10.01 7.91 -16.41
N LEU A 173 8.93 7.55 -15.70
CA LEU A 173 8.24 8.46 -14.77
C LEU A 173 8.87 8.37 -13.38
N VAL A 174 9.10 9.51 -12.75
CA VAL A 174 9.63 9.59 -11.38
C VAL A 174 8.76 10.49 -10.52
N ILE A 175 8.75 10.16 -9.24
CA ILE A 175 8.33 11.06 -8.18
C ILE A 175 9.58 11.78 -7.69
N ALA A 176 9.64 13.09 -7.88
CA ALA A 176 10.76 13.93 -7.49
C ALA A 176 10.37 14.95 -6.42
N ASP A 177 11.35 15.43 -5.68
CA ASP A 177 11.22 16.63 -4.87
C ASP A 177 12.07 17.79 -5.45
N LYS A 178 12.36 18.81 -4.65
CA LYS A 178 13.18 19.95 -5.09
C LYS A 178 14.59 19.55 -5.54
N ASP A 179 15.17 18.51 -4.94
CA ASP A 179 16.57 18.15 -5.10
C ASP A 179 16.79 17.02 -6.12
N GLY A 180 15.77 16.18 -6.38
CA GLY A 180 15.86 15.14 -7.41
C GLY A 180 14.78 14.06 -7.31
N ALA A 181 14.91 12.99 -8.09
CA ALA A 181 14.05 11.81 -7.98
C ALA A 181 14.16 11.16 -6.58
N VAL A 182 13.02 10.87 -5.96
CA VAL A 182 12.92 10.16 -4.67
C VAL A 182 12.29 8.78 -4.81
N ALA A 183 11.58 8.52 -5.91
CA ALA A 183 11.09 7.20 -6.29
C ALA A 183 10.91 7.10 -7.81
N ILE A 184 10.98 5.87 -8.31
CA ILE A 184 10.49 5.51 -9.65
C ILE A 184 8.98 5.27 -9.50
N ALA A 185 8.18 5.91 -10.35
CA ALA A 185 6.72 5.91 -10.27
C ALA A 185 6.10 4.62 -10.83
#